data_AF-A0A397YY78-F1
#
_entry.id   AF-A0A397YY78-F1
#
_cell.length_a   1.000
_cell.length_b   1.000
_cell.length_c   1.000
_cell.angle_alpha   90.00
_cell.angle_beta   90.00
_cell.angle_gamma   90.00
#
_symmetry.space_group_name_H-M   'P 1'
#
loop_
_entity.id
_entity.type
_entity.pdbx_description
1 polymer ?
#
loop_
_entity_poly.entity_id
_entity_poly.type
_entity_poly.pdbx_seq_one_letter_code
_entity_poly.pdbx_strand_id
1 'polypeptide(L)'
;MKKRKQCVSKEETRIISSITSTKASGENYGQIPMDIILKILSRVPAKSIARFRCVSKDWGVTLCRPYFTDLFLKMSSLSPCLLFTFHAEGKWSFFSLPESMLISDQKSSRVVDSLSHVPIDYPIRVCVPVGGLLCTKDEWNLSGKKDARMMICNPSTGGFKLLPKVKTRRRRVLTYLGYDPVEKVYKVLCMTSCERPYSPKTEQHQVLTLGTGKMNWRMIECSVSHYPQSHHNETCIDGVLYYLAVGSGCWKTSMIVCFDIRSEKLKFIVDEAFKDIKSPSTLINYKGKLGIIHHNAPGLMDGKSSGFALWVIDDMEKHIWCKNIVMFPSLWWNLVAGTRVRIIGTTGNGEILFSPCVVSIPFYIFCYNMETNAIRRVEIKGFGPVMGQKIYTFLNHMENLKLVP
;
A
#
# COMPACT_ATOMS: atom_id res chain seq x y z
N MET A 1 -13.07 27.56 -49.50
CA MET A 1 -13.23 27.19 -48.07
C MET A 1 -13.89 25.82 -47.96
N LYS A 2 -13.14 24.78 -47.55
CA LYS A 2 -13.62 23.40 -47.44
C LYS A 2 -14.40 23.21 -46.13
N LYS A 3 -15.69 22.84 -46.22
CA LYS A 3 -16.51 22.35 -45.11
C LYS A 3 -16.00 20.97 -44.67
N ARG A 4 -15.65 20.81 -43.39
CA ARG A 4 -15.36 19.51 -42.76
C ARG A 4 -16.62 19.04 -42.03
N LYS A 5 -17.24 17.96 -42.51
CA LYS A 5 -18.29 17.21 -41.80
C LYS A 5 -17.63 16.43 -40.66
N GLN A 6 -18.10 16.63 -39.43
CA GLN A 6 -17.71 15.83 -38.27
C GLN A 6 -18.60 14.59 -38.24
N CYS A 7 -18.00 13.41 -38.34
CA CYS A 7 -18.70 12.14 -38.29
C CYS A 7 -18.84 11.73 -36.82
N VAL A 8 -20.03 11.94 -36.25
CA VAL A 8 -20.41 11.40 -34.94
C VAL A 8 -20.72 9.92 -35.12
N SER A 9 -20.22 9.07 -34.22
CA SER A 9 -20.42 7.62 -34.30
C SER A 9 -21.89 7.26 -34.03
N LYS A 10 -22.44 6.29 -34.76
CA LYS A 10 -23.84 5.84 -34.64
C LYS A 10 -24.17 5.24 -33.26
N GLU A 11 -23.18 4.96 -32.43
CA GLU A 11 -23.33 4.43 -31.07
C GLU A 11 -23.68 5.52 -30.05
N GLU A 12 -23.06 6.70 -30.13
CA GLU A 12 -23.37 7.83 -29.25
C GLU A 12 -24.80 8.36 -29.44
N THR A 13 -25.32 8.31 -30.67
CA THR A 13 -26.70 8.73 -30.96
C THR A 13 -27.74 7.75 -30.40
N ARG A 14 -27.40 6.45 -30.26
CA ARG A 14 -28.28 5.44 -29.66
C ARG A 14 -28.32 5.53 -28.12
N ILE A 15 -27.26 6.03 -27.48
CA ILE A 15 -27.18 6.21 -26.02
C ILE A 15 -28.10 7.34 -25.54
N ILE A 16 -28.28 8.40 -26.34
CA ILE A 16 -29.15 9.53 -25.97
C ILE A 16 -30.64 9.19 -26.22
N SER A 17 -30.95 8.45 -27.29
CA SER A 17 -32.33 8.11 -27.64
C SER A 17 -32.96 7.02 -26.74
N SER A 18 -32.14 6.19 -26.09
CA SER A 18 -32.63 5.11 -25.20
C SER A 18 -32.98 5.59 -23.79
N ILE A 19 -32.60 6.82 -23.41
CA ILE A 19 -32.88 7.40 -22.08
C ILE A 19 -34.13 8.31 -22.11
N THR A 20 -34.64 8.69 -23.28
CA THR A 20 -35.72 9.68 -23.42
C THR A 20 -37.09 9.11 -23.82
N SER A 21 -37.27 7.79 -23.88
CA SER A 21 -38.58 7.18 -24.17
C SER A 21 -39.37 6.82 -22.90
N THR A 22 -39.69 7.84 -22.11
CA THR A 22 -40.80 7.78 -21.15
C THR A 22 -41.55 9.12 -21.19
N LYS A 23 -42.50 9.25 -22.12
CA LYS A 23 -43.56 10.29 -22.05
C LYS A 23 -44.68 9.76 -21.15
N ALA A 24 -45.44 10.52 -20.37
CA ALA A 24 -45.40 11.91 -19.91
C ALA A 24 -46.55 12.02 -18.87
N SER A 25 -46.34 12.77 -17.78
CA SER A 25 -47.31 13.64 -17.07
C SER A 25 -46.95 13.75 -15.59
N GLY A 26 -46.44 14.92 -15.20
CA GLY A 26 -46.05 15.25 -13.83
C GLY A 26 -44.90 16.25 -13.84
N GLU A 27 -45.18 17.47 -13.40
CA GLU A 27 -44.24 18.59 -13.33
C GLU A 27 -42.95 18.19 -12.59
N ASN A 28 -41.82 18.13 -13.31
CA ASN A 28 -40.58 17.58 -12.76
C ASN A 28 -39.61 18.72 -12.37
N TYR A 29 -39.97 19.47 -11.34
CA TYR A 29 -39.01 20.32 -10.62
C TYR A 29 -38.24 19.43 -9.62
N GLY A 30 -36.92 19.33 -9.75
CA GLY A 30 -36.03 18.94 -8.65
C GLY A 30 -35.27 17.60 -8.70
N GLN A 31 -35.26 16.87 -9.82
CA GLN A 31 -34.42 15.66 -9.90
C GLN A 31 -32.93 16.01 -10.08
N ILE A 32 -32.10 15.60 -9.11
CA ILE A 32 -30.64 15.75 -9.20
C ILE A 32 -30.14 14.90 -10.39
N PRO A 33 -29.36 15.48 -11.32
CA PRO A 33 -28.75 14.75 -12.42
C PRO A 33 -27.94 13.53 -11.96
N MET A 34 -28.06 12.41 -12.70
CA MET A 34 -27.47 11.13 -12.29
C MET A 34 -25.94 11.17 -12.19
N ASP A 35 -25.28 11.96 -13.04
CA ASP A 35 -23.84 12.20 -13.00
C ASP A 35 -23.40 12.86 -11.69
N ILE A 36 -24.18 13.82 -11.17
CA ILE A 36 -23.94 14.46 -9.87
C ILE A 36 -24.11 13.44 -8.75
N ILE A 37 -25.16 12.61 -8.82
CA ILE A 37 -25.39 11.55 -7.83
C ILE A 37 -24.21 10.58 -7.81
N LEU A 38 -23.73 10.11 -8.97
CA LEU A 38 -22.56 9.23 -9.06
C LEU A 38 -21.30 9.90 -8.53
N LYS A 39 -21.12 11.20 -8.75
CA LYS A 39 -20.00 11.96 -8.19
C LYS A 39 -20.07 12.06 -6.67
N ILE A 40 -21.26 12.21 -6.08
CA ILE A 40 -21.45 12.18 -4.63
C ILE A 40 -21.12 10.79 -4.09
N LEU A 41 -21.68 9.74 -4.70
CA LEU A 41 -21.46 8.36 -4.28
C LEU A 41 -19.99 7.94 -4.44
N SER A 42 -19.27 8.46 -5.43
CA SER A 42 -17.84 8.17 -5.60
C SER A 42 -16.95 8.66 -4.44
N ARG A 43 -17.50 9.46 -3.51
CA ARG A 43 -16.80 10.01 -2.33
C ARG A 43 -17.19 9.33 -1.01
N VAL A 44 -18.17 8.43 -1.01
CA VAL A 44 -18.55 7.69 0.21
C VAL A 44 -17.70 6.42 0.34
N PRO A 45 -17.54 5.84 1.55
CA PRO A 45 -16.80 4.60 1.72
C PRO A 45 -17.36 3.43 0.89
N ALA A 46 -16.48 2.53 0.48
CA ALA A 46 -16.78 1.33 -0.32
C ALA A 46 -17.84 0.44 0.35
N LYS A 47 -17.84 0.38 1.68
CA LYS A 47 -18.85 -0.33 2.47
C LYS A 47 -20.25 0.25 2.27
N SER A 48 -20.38 1.58 2.17
CA SER A 48 -21.65 2.24 1.87
C SER A 48 -22.08 1.95 0.43
N ILE A 49 -21.15 1.97 -0.53
CA ILE A 49 -21.44 1.56 -1.91
C ILE A 49 -21.94 0.12 -1.99
N ALA A 50 -21.33 -0.80 -1.24
CA ALA A 50 -21.79 -2.18 -1.18
C ALA A 50 -23.24 -2.29 -0.68
N ARG A 51 -23.63 -1.49 0.32
CA ARG A 51 -25.02 -1.40 0.79
C ARG A 51 -25.94 -0.81 -0.26
N PHE A 52 -25.53 0.26 -0.95
CA PHE A 52 -26.33 0.90 -1.99
C PHE A 52 -26.59 0.01 -3.19
N ARG A 53 -25.65 -0.88 -3.55
CA ARG A 53 -25.87 -1.93 -4.56
C ARG A 53 -27.04 -2.86 -4.22
N CYS A 54 -27.39 -3.01 -2.94
CA CYS A 54 -28.48 -3.85 -2.48
C CYS A 54 -29.84 -3.12 -2.38
N VAL A 55 -29.88 -1.80 -2.58
CA VAL A 55 -31.11 -1.00 -2.44
C VAL A 55 -32.08 -1.25 -3.61
N SER A 56 -31.56 -1.40 -4.83
CA SER A 56 -32.37 -1.75 -6.01
C SER A 56 -31.51 -2.42 -7.09
N LYS A 57 -32.16 -3.08 -8.05
CA LYS A 57 -31.47 -3.67 -9.22
C LYS A 57 -30.74 -2.61 -10.04
N ASP A 58 -31.37 -1.45 -10.24
CA ASP A 58 -30.78 -0.34 -10.99
C ASP A 58 -29.53 0.22 -10.31
N TRP A 59 -29.55 0.36 -8.99
CA TRP A 59 -28.38 0.74 -8.20
C TRP A 59 -27.27 -0.30 -8.27
N GLY A 60 -27.63 -1.59 -8.15
CA GLY A 60 -26.70 -2.70 -8.31
C GLY A 60 -25.98 -2.68 -9.66
N VAL A 61 -26.72 -2.51 -10.76
CA VAL A 61 -26.13 -2.42 -12.11
C VAL A 61 -25.28 -1.16 -12.25
N THR A 62 -25.79 -0.01 -11.83
CA THR A 62 -25.13 1.29 -12.04
C THR A 62 -23.81 1.38 -11.28
N LEU A 63 -23.78 0.98 -9.99
CA LEU A 63 -22.60 1.04 -9.13
C LEU A 63 -21.60 -0.09 -9.38
N CYS A 64 -21.92 -1.03 -10.26
CA CYS A 64 -21.01 -2.05 -10.78
C CYS A 64 -20.44 -1.70 -12.16
N ARG A 65 -20.90 -0.61 -12.80
CA ARG A 65 -20.38 -0.22 -14.12
C ARG A 65 -18.89 0.15 -14.03
N PRO A 66 -18.11 -0.16 -15.08
CA PRO A 66 -16.70 0.25 -15.16
C PRO A 66 -16.50 1.75 -14.95
N TYR A 67 -17.38 2.57 -15.55
CA TYR A 67 -17.37 4.03 -15.38
C TYR A 67 -17.40 4.46 -13.91
N PHE A 68 -18.36 3.95 -13.12
CA PHE A 68 -18.46 4.30 -11.70
C PHE A 68 -17.26 3.76 -10.91
N THR A 69 -16.79 2.56 -11.24
CA THR A 69 -15.65 1.93 -10.58
C THR A 69 -14.36 2.74 -10.77
N ASP A 70 -14.10 3.23 -11.98
CA ASP A 70 -12.95 4.09 -12.27
C ASP A 70 -13.12 5.49 -11.65
N LEU A 71 -14.34 6.04 -11.65
CA LEU A 71 -14.63 7.31 -10.97
C LEU A 71 -14.37 7.19 -9.46
N PHE A 72 -14.87 6.14 -8.82
CA PHE A 72 -14.63 5.86 -7.40
C PHE A 72 -13.14 5.74 -7.11
N LEU A 73 -12.41 4.96 -7.91
CA LEU A 73 -10.97 4.74 -7.72
C LEU A 73 -10.18 6.05 -7.82
N LYS A 74 -10.52 6.89 -8.80
CA LYS A 74 -9.93 8.23 -8.96
C LYS A 74 -10.20 9.10 -7.74
N MET A 75 -11.44 9.12 -7.25
CA MET A 75 -11.80 9.95 -6.10
C MET A 75 -11.17 9.45 -4.80
N SER A 76 -11.05 8.13 -4.63
CA SER A 76 -10.36 7.55 -3.48
C SER A 76 -8.85 7.85 -3.50
N SER A 77 -8.21 7.89 -4.66
CA SER A 77 -6.79 8.29 -4.77
C SER A 77 -6.52 9.75 -4.37
N LEU A 78 -7.55 10.61 -4.43
CA LEU A 78 -7.46 12.01 -4.00
C LEU A 78 -7.72 12.19 -2.49
N SER A 79 -8.28 11.17 -1.84
CA SER A 79 -8.65 11.18 -0.42
C SER A 79 -8.20 9.87 0.22
N PRO A 80 -6.88 9.63 0.34
CA PRO A 80 -6.36 8.39 0.87
C PRO A 80 -6.75 8.18 2.35
N CYS A 81 -6.68 6.92 2.76
CA CYS A 81 -6.89 6.49 4.14
C CYS A 81 -5.68 5.71 4.67
N LEU A 82 -5.54 5.70 5.99
CA LEU A 82 -4.76 4.70 6.67
C LEU A 82 -5.45 3.35 6.55
N LEU A 83 -4.69 2.31 6.24
CA LEU A 83 -5.13 0.92 6.32
C LEU A 83 -4.46 0.23 7.50
N PHE A 84 -5.28 -0.35 8.38
CA PHE A 84 -4.84 -1.17 9.49
C PHE A 84 -5.22 -2.61 9.23
N THR A 85 -4.31 -3.53 9.53
CA THR A 85 -4.61 -4.95 9.41
C THR A 85 -3.82 -5.82 10.36
N PHE A 86 -4.49 -6.82 10.91
CA PHE A 86 -3.90 -7.81 11.81
C PHE A 86 -4.67 -9.12 11.71
N HIS A 87 -4.00 -10.20 12.09
CA HIS A 87 -4.59 -11.53 12.17
C HIS A 87 -4.99 -11.83 13.62
N ALA A 88 -6.23 -12.26 13.82
CA ALA A 88 -6.78 -12.67 15.12
C ALA A 88 -7.90 -13.70 14.88
N GLU A 89 -8.01 -14.69 15.77
CA GLU A 89 -9.15 -15.64 15.77
C GLU A 89 -9.39 -16.36 14.42
N GLY A 90 -8.30 -16.73 13.72
CA GLY A 90 -8.40 -17.39 12.41
C GLY A 90 -8.88 -16.48 11.28
N LYS A 91 -8.95 -15.17 11.51
CA LYS A 91 -9.39 -14.18 10.53
C LYS A 91 -8.35 -13.09 10.38
N TRP A 92 -8.22 -12.63 9.15
CA TRP A 92 -7.41 -11.47 8.82
C TRP A 92 -8.34 -10.28 8.59
N SER A 93 -8.24 -9.29 9.47
CA SER A 93 -9.18 -8.17 9.53
C SER A 93 -8.58 -6.90 8.93
N PHE A 94 -9.41 -6.13 8.22
CA PHE A 94 -9.02 -4.87 7.60
C PHE A 94 -9.86 -3.72 8.13
N PHE A 95 -9.20 -2.62 8.47
CA PHE A 95 -9.84 -1.40 8.94
C PHE A 95 -9.24 -0.19 8.24
N SER A 96 -10.04 0.84 8.00
CA SER A 96 -9.57 2.10 7.42
C SER A 96 -9.86 3.31 8.31
N LEU A 97 -9.08 4.37 8.12
CA LEU A 97 -9.35 5.69 8.68
C LEU A 97 -8.93 6.77 7.68
N PRO A 98 -9.82 7.70 7.27
CA PRO A 98 -9.45 8.79 6.37
C PRO A 98 -8.28 9.62 6.93
N GLU A 99 -7.28 9.93 6.11
CA GLU A 99 -6.09 10.66 6.59
C GLU A 99 -6.42 12.07 7.11
N SER A 100 -7.45 12.70 6.55
CA SER A 100 -7.95 14.00 7.01
C SER A 100 -8.41 13.99 8.47
N MET A 101 -8.85 12.84 8.98
CA MET A 101 -9.24 12.69 10.39
C MET A 101 -8.04 12.71 11.34
N LEU A 102 -6.82 12.48 10.85
CA LEU A 102 -5.62 12.64 11.66
C LEU A 102 -5.27 14.11 11.86
N ILE A 103 -5.65 15.00 10.94
CA ILE A 103 -5.22 16.40 10.92
C ILE A 103 -6.07 17.27 11.87
N SER A 104 -7.30 16.86 12.18
CA SER A 104 -8.18 17.61 13.08
C SER A 104 -7.65 17.59 14.52
N ASP A 105 -7.43 18.79 15.06
CA ASP A 105 -6.90 19.08 16.40
C ASP A 105 -7.89 18.79 17.54
N GLN A 106 -9.04 18.19 17.22
CA GLN A 106 -9.99 17.76 18.23
C GLN A 106 -9.41 16.57 19.01
N LYS A 107 -9.23 16.77 20.34
CA LYS A 107 -8.81 15.77 21.35
C LYS A 107 -9.66 14.49 21.43
N SER A 108 -10.64 14.31 20.54
CA SER A 108 -11.49 13.12 20.50
C SER A 108 -10.73 11.93 19.91
N SER A 109 -11.05 10.73 20.41
CA SER A 109 -10.60 9.48 19.80
C SER A 109 -11.18 9.31 18.39
N ARG A 110 -10.43 8.66 17.49
CA ARG A 110 -10.89 8.31 16.14
C ARG A 110 -11.36 6.87 16.10
N VAL A 111 -12.46 6.61 15.43
CA VAL A 111 -13.00 5.25 15.27
C VAL A 111 -12.69 4.79 13.85
N VAL A 112 -12.08 3.62 13.70
CA VAL A 112 -11.83 3.02 12.40
C VAL A 112 -13.10 2.43 11.81
N ASP A 113 -13.19 2.46 10.48
CA ASP A 113 -14.20 1.72 9.75
C ASP A 113 -13.72 0.28 9.53
N SER A 114 -14.53 -0.69 9.94
CA SER A 114 -14.31 -2.11 9.59
C SER A 114 -14.64 -2.31 8.11
N LEU A 115 -13.63 -2.68 7.31
CA LEU A 115 -13.77 -2.92 5.88
C LEU A 115 -14.26 -4.35 5.61
N SER A 116 -13.41 -5.33 5.89
CA SER A 116 -13.64 -6.73 5.55
C SER A 116 -12.83 -7.68 6.44
N HIS A 117 -13.18 -8.96 6.38
CA HIS A 117 -12.48 -10.05 7.05
C HIS A 117 -12.25 -11.19 6.07
N VAL A 118 -11.01 -11.69 6.00
CA VAL A 118 -10.67 -12.84 5.17
C VAL A 118 -10.35 -14.03 6.09
N PRO A 119 -11.02 -15.18 5.94
CA PRO A 119 -10.74 -16.36 6.76
C PRO A 119 -9.37 -16.94 6.38
N ILE A 120 -8.45 -17.01 7.34
CA ILE A 120 -7.08 -17.51 7.14
C ILE A 120 -6.60 -18.21 8.40
N ASP A 121 -6.24 -19.48 8.26
CA ASP A 121 -5.85 -20.34 9.39
C ASP A 121 -4.35 -20.34 9.68
N TYR A 122 -3.63 -19.28 9.30
CA TYR A 122 -2.20 -19.13 9.57
C TYR A 122 -1.76 -17.65 9.59
N PRO A 123 -0.74 -17.30 10.39
CA PRO A 123 -0.22 -15.94 10.43
C PRO A 123 0.48 -15.59 9.12
N ILE A 124 0.21 -14.39 8.61
CA ILE A 124 0.69 -13.93 7.32
C ILE A 124 1.48 -12.62 7.47
N ARG A 125 2.60 -12.52 6.74
CA ARG A 125 3.28 -11.25 6.49
C ARG A 125 2.70 -10.60 5.24
N VAL A 126 2.79 -9.28 5.16
CA VAL A 126 2.10 -8.50 4.13
C VAL A 126 3.08 -7.60 3.39
N CYS A 127 2.87 -7.46 2.09
CA CYS A 127 3.53 -6.45 1.27
C CYS A 127 2.93 -5.08 1.56
N VAL A 128 3.67 -4.02 1.26
CA VAL A 128 3.08 -2.68 1.14
C VAL A 128 1.94 -2.73 0.11
N PRO A 129 0.72 -2.26 0.45
CA PRO A 129 -0.39 -2.20 -0.47
C PRO A 129 -0.09 -1.25 -1.63
N VAL A 130 -0.56 -1.60 -2.82
CA VAL A 130 -0.41 -0.75 -4.02
C VAL A 130 -1.74 -0.74 -4.75
N GLY A 131 -2.23 0.44 -5.16
CA GLY A 131 -3.47 0.58 -5.92
C GLY A 131 -4.73 0.04 -5.23
N GLY A 132 -4.71 -0.01 -3.89
CA GLY A 132 -5.82 -0.56 -3.09
C GLY A 132 -5.83 -2.09 -2.98
N LEU A 133 -4.85 -2.80 -3.56
CA LEU A 133 -4.67 -4.23 -3.38
C LEU A 133 -3.50 -4.53 -2.45
N LEU A 134 -3.56 -5.68 -1.80
CA LEU A 134 -2.58 -6.13 -0.84
C LEU A 134 -2.19 -7.58 -1.14
N CYS A 135 -0.89 -7.85 -1.20
CA CYS A 135 -0.35 -9.19 -1.41
C CYS A 135 0.28 -9.74 -0.12
N THR A 136 0.07 -11.03 0.14
CA THR A 136 0.75 -11.72 1.25
C THR A 136 2.20 -12.02 0.88
N LYS A 137 3.09 -12.02 1.88
CA LYS A 137 4.47 -12.48 1.79
C LYS A 137 4.51 -13.94 2.25
N ASP A 138 4.93 -14.83 1.37
CA ASP A 138 5.12 -16.24 1.71
C ASP A 138 6.52 -16.47 2.27
N GLU A 139 6.62 -16.47 3.60
CA GLU A 139 7.77 -17.06 4.28
C GLU A 139 7.32 -18.43 4.83
N TRP A 140 7.61 -19.50 4.09
CA TRP A 140 7.34 -20.90 4.45
C TRP A 140 7.70 -21.26 5.90
N ASN A 141 8.65 -20.54 6.51
CA ASN A 141 9.03 -20.71 7.92
C ASN A 141 7.90 -20.35 8.92
N LEU A 142 6.89 -19.56 8.55
CA LEU A 142 5.83 -19.12 9.46
C LEU A 142 4.61 -20.04 9.50
N SER A 143 4.33 -20.76 8.41
CA SER A 143 3.07 -21.49 8.28
C SER A 143 3.16 -22.96 8.64
N GLY A 144 4.34 -23.60 8.57
CA GLY A 144 4.55 -25.04 8.82
C GLY A 144 3.75 -25.98 7.89
N LYS A 145 2.82 -25.44 7.10
CA LYS A 145 1.91 -26.12 6.18
C LYS A 145 2.53 -26.14 4.79
N LYS A 146 2.61 -27.32 4.18
CA LYS A 146 3.18 -27.53 2.84
C LYS A 146 2.42 -26.79 1.72
N ASP A 147 1.21 -26.32 2.00
CA ASP A 147 0.28 -25.71 1.05
C ASP A 147 -0.03 -24.23 1.27
N ALA A 148 0.69 -23.53 2.16
CA ALA A 148 0.57 -22.07 2.25
C ALA A 148 0.91 -21.47 0.88
N ARG A 149 -0.02 -20.66 0.34
CA ARG A 149 0.13 -19.98 -0.95
C ARG A 149 -0.01 -18.49 -0.74
N MET A 150 0.75 -17.74 -1.50
CA MET A 150 0.56 -16.30 -1.62
C MET A 150 -0.87 -16.01 -2.09
N MET A 151 -1.38 -14.87 -1.64
CA MET A 151 -2.73 -14.43 -1.92
C MET A 151 -2.70 -12.94 -2.20
N ILE A 152 -3.51 -12.53 -3.17
CA ILE A 152 -3.86 -11.13 -3.34
C ILE A 152 -5.26 -10.89 -2.78
N CYS A 153 -5.42 -9.81 -2.04
CA CYS A 153 -6.63 -9.40 -1.37
C CYS A 153 -6.97 -7.96 -1.76
N ASN A 154 -8.26 -7.68 -1.87
CA ASN A 154 -8.80 -6.34 -1.87
C ASN A 154 -9.39 -6.06 -0.47
N PRO A 155 -8.71 -5.27 0.38
CA PRO A 155 -9.19 -4.95 1.73
C PRO A 155 -10.58 -4.32 1.77
N SER A 156 -10.95 -3.54 0.74
CA SER A 156 -12.22 -2.81 0.69
C SER A 156 -13.43 -3.70 0.41
N THR A 157 -13.22 -4.81 -0.32
CA THR A 157 -14.31 -5.72 -0.71
C THR A 157 -14.24 -7.07 -0.01
N GLY A 158 -13.11 -7.42 0.60
CA GLY A 158 -12.85 -8.75 1.16
C GLY A 158 -12.63 -9.83 0.11
N GLY A 159 -12.70 -9.47 -1.18
CA GLY A 159 -12.35 -10.39 -2.27
C GLY A 159 -10.88 -10.78 -2.17
N PHE A 160 -10.58 -12.05 -2.41
CA PHE A 160 -9.22 -12.56 -2.44
C PHE A 160 -9.05 -13.65 -3.48
N LYS A 161 -7.81 -13.87 -3.90
CA LYS A 161 -7.45 -14.92 -4.85
C LYS A 161 -6.08 -15.49 -4.50
N LEU A 162 -6.01 -16.82 -4.50
CA LEU A 162 -4.74 -17.54 -4.32
C LEU A 162 -3.90 -17.41 -5.59
N LEU A 163 -2.63 -17.09 -5.40
CA LEU A 163 -1.66 -17.05 -6.49
C LEU A 163 -1.15 -18.47 -6.79
N PRO A 164 -0.75 -18.75 -8.05
CA PRO A 164 -0.11 -20.01 -8.39
C PRO A 164 1.15 -20.22 -7.54
N LYS A 165 1.46 -21.48 -7.23
CA LYS A 165 2.67 -21.81 -6.46
C LYS A 165 3.91 -21.41 -7.26
N VAL A 166 4.83 -20.69 -6.60
CA VAL A 166 6.12 -20.33 -7.17
C VAL A 166 6.90 -21.61 -7.47
N LYS A 167 7.43 -21.74 -8.69
CA LYS A 167 8.19 -22.93 -9.09
C LYS A 167 9.60 -22.83 -8.51
N THR A 168 9.82 -23.45 -7.35
CA THR A 168 11.14 -23.47 -6.71
C THR A 168 11.36 -24.66 -5.80
N ARG A 169 12.63 -25.02 -5.59
CA ARG A 169 13.08 -25.99 -4.57
C ARG A 169 13.53 -25.30 -3.28
N ARG A 170 13.59 -23.96 -3.25
CA ARG A 170 14.06 -23.19 -2.10
C ARG A 170 12.96 -23.06 -1.06
N ARG A 171 13.37 -23.02 0.22
CA ARG A 171 12.46 -22.87 1.36
C ARG A 171 11.99 -21.44 1.59
N ARG A 172 12.69 -20.44 1.04
CA ARG A 172 12.35 -19.04 1.29
C ARG A 172 12.07 -18.32 -0.02
N VAL A 173 10.89 -17.70 -0.08
CA VAL A 173 10.45 -16.85 -1.16
C VAL A 173 10.22 -15.45 -0.57
N LEU A 174 10.70 -14.43 -1.25
CA LEU A 174 10.45 -13.03 -0.93
C LEU A 174 9.46 -12.53 -1.97
N THR A 175 8.44 -11.81 -1.52
CA THR A 175 7.33 -11.37 -2.39
C THR A 175 7.15 -9.87 -2.26
N TYR A 176 6.95 -9.22 -3.39
CA TYR A 176 6.68 -7.80 -3.49
C TYR A 176 5.57 -7.56 -4.51
N LEU A 177 4.69 -6.61 -4.20
CA LEU A 177 3.63 -6.17 -5.10
C LEU A 177 4.02 -4.83 -5.73
N GLY A 178 3.78 -4.70 -7.02
CA GLY A 178 3.89 -3.43 -7.73
C GLY A 178 2.74 -3.23 -8.70
N TYR A 179 2.56 -1.97 -9.10
CA TYR A 179 1.51 -1.55 -10.03
C TYR A 179 2.10 -0.63 -11.07
N ASP A 180 1.86 -0.92 -12.34
CA ASP A 180 2.17 0.00 -13.43
C ASP A 180 0.97 0.93 -13.66
N PRO A 181 1.10 2.24 -13.39
CA PRO A 181 0.00 3.18 -13.59
C PRO A 181 -0.38 3.43 -15.05
N VAL A 182 0.49 3.19 -16.04
CA VAL A 182 0.13 3.48 -17.46
C VAL A 182 -0.51 2.29 -18.14
N GLU A 183 0.03 1.07 -17.97
CA GLU A 183 -0.64 -0.16 -18.45
C GLU A 183 -1.78 -0.59 -17.52
N LYS A 184 -1.87 -0.02 -16.32
CA LYS A 184 -2.87 -0.32 -15.28
C LYS A 184 -2.87 -1.79 -14.87
N VAL A 185 -1.69 -2.40 -14.82
CA VAL A 185 -1.48 -3.81 -14.47
C VAL A 185 -0.75 -3.96 -13.14
N TYR A 186 -1.13 -4.96 -12.37
CA TYR A 186 -0.39 -5.38 -11.19
C TYR A 186 0.60 -6.47 -11.56
N LYS A 187 1.81 -6.37 -11.02
CA LYS A 187 2.79 -7.45 -11.10
C LYS A 187 3.30 -7.81 -9.71
N VAL A 188 3.55 -9.09 -9.51
CA VAL A 188 4.14 -9.64 -8.28
C VAL A 188 5.54 -10.09 -8.61
N LEU A 189 6.53 -9.52 -7.91
CA LEU A 189 7.93 -9.95 -7.98
C LEU A 189 8.19 -10.94 -6.85
N CYS A 190 8.68 -12.11 -7.22
CA CYS A 190 9.13 -13.15 -6.30
C CYS A 190 10.62 -13.42 -6.46
N MET A 191 11.32 -13.54 -5.34
CA MET A 191 12.73 -13.91 -5.31
C MET A 191 12.94 -15.09 -4.40
N THR A 192 13.70 -16.08 -4.83
CA THR A 192 14.06 -17.21 -3.96
C THR A 192 15.38 -16.93 -3.27
N SER A 193 15.48 -17.29 -1.99
CA SER A 193 16.71 -17.10 -1.20
C SER A 193 17.33 -18.44 -0.82
N CYS A 194 18.65 -18.55 -0.93
CA CYS A 194 19.41 -19.65 -0.34
C CYS A 194 19.84 -19.26 1.09
N GLU A 195 19.73 -20.19 2.05
CA GLU A 195 20.11 -19.96 3.46
C GLU A 195 21.39 -20.69 3.90
N ARG A 196 22.00 -21.52 3.04
CA ARG A 196 23.21 -22.30 3.40
C ARG A 196 24.30 -22.30 2.30
N PRO A 197 25.61 -22.29 2.66
CA PRO A 197 26.15 -22.25 4.02
C PRO A 197 26.78 -20.91 4.48
N TYR A 198 27.14 -19.93 3.63
CA TYR A 198 27.93 -18.77 4.14
C TYR A 198 27.53 -17.36 3.69
N SER A 199 26.55 -17.21 2.80
CA SER A 199 25.96 -15.89 2.53
C SER A 199 24.55 -16.04 1.97
N PRO A 200 23.52 -15.49 2.62
CA PRO A 200 22.20 -15.48 2.03
C PRO A 200 22.23 -14.62 0.76
N LYS A 201 21.71 -15.14 -0.34
CA LYS A 201 21.61 -14.44 -1.63
C LYS A 201 20.33 -14.83 -2.35
N THR A 202 19.82 -13.91 -3.18
CA THR A 202 18.75 -14.20 -4.12
C THR A 202 19.28 -15.05 -5.28
N GLU A 203 18.42 -15.92 -5.80
CA GLU A 203 18.73 -16.76 -6.95
C GLU A 203 17.70 -16.56 -8.07
N GLN A 204 16.52 -17.17 -7.92
CA GLN A 204 15.50 -17.13 -8.96
C GLN A 204 14.66 -15.87 -8.77
N HIS A 205 14.54 -15.08 -9.83
CA HIS A 205 13.67 -13.91 -9.88
C HIS A 205 12.51 -14.25 -10.82
N GLN A 206 11.30 -14.22 -10.29
CA GLN A 206 10.08 -14.63 -10.96
C GLN A 206 9.06 -13.50 -10.92
N VAL A 207 8.38 -13.24 -12.03
CA VAL A 207 7.31 -12.24 -12.11
C VAL A 207 6.00 -12.91 -12.50
N LEU A 208 4.92 -12.47 -11.88
CA LEU A 208 3.56 -12.81 -12.23
C LEU A 208 2.79 -11.54 -12.55
N THR A 209 2.11 -11.49 -13.70
CA THR A 209 1.19 -10.40 -14.03
C THR A 209 -0.22 -10.82 -13.66
N LEU A 210 -0.97 -9.93 -13.01
CA LEU A 210 -2.34 -10.20 -12.57
C LEU A 210 -3.34 -9.65 -13.59
N GLY A 211 -4.46 -10.36 -13.79
CA GLY A 211 -5.56 -9.94 -14.65
C GLY A 211 -5.38 -10.22 -16.15
N THR A 212 -4.22 -10.72 -16.58
CA THR A 212 -3.94 -11.06 -17.98
C THR A 212 -3.97 -12.58 -18.19
N GLY A 213 -5.11 -13.14 -18.57
CA GLY A 213 -5.22 -14.55 -18.99
C GLY A 213 -4.74 -15.57 -17.94
N LYS A 214 -3.94 -16.56 -18.37
CA LYS A 214 -3.38 -17.58 -17.47
C LYS A 214 -2.28 -17.00 -16.59
N MET A 215 -2.53 -16.97 -15.28
CA MET A 215 -1.57 -16.58 -14.24
C MET A 215 -0.40 -17.56 -14.16
N ASN A 216 0.72 -17.23 -14.80
CA ASN A 216 1.93 -18.04 -14.79
C ASN A 216 3.15 -17.22 -14.36
N TRP A 217 3.98 -17.84 -13.53
CA TRP A 217 5.30 -17.33 -13.18
C TRP A 217 6.23 -17.40 -14.39
N ARG A 218 6.87 -16.28 -14.72
CA ARG A 218 7.97 -16.21 -15.69
C ARG A 218 9.27 -15.84 -14.98
N MET A 219 10.37 -16.41 -15.45
CA MET A 219 11.70 -16.03 -14.97
C MET A 219 12.11 -14.70 -15.59
N ILE A 220 12.78 -13.87 -14.80
CA ILE A 220 13.48 -12.68 -15.28
C ILE A 220 14.96 -12.79 -14.91
N GLU A 221 15.80 -12.13 -15.70
CA GLU A 221 17.24 -12.09 -15.46
C GLU A 221 17.59 -11.01 -14.43
N CYS A 222 18.49 -11.37 -13.51
CA CYS A 222 19.07 -10.46 -12.55
C CYS A 222 20.56 -10.77 -12.48
N SER A 223 21.38 -9.83 -12.93
CA SER A 223 22.84 -9.99 -13.01
C SER A 223 23.55 -9.71 -11.69
N VAL A 224 22.89 -9.03 -10.75
CA VAL A 224 23.50 -8.59 -9.49
C VAL A 224 22.99 -9.45 -8.33
N SER A 225 23.90 -10.19 -7.72
CA SER A 225 23.58 -10.99 -6.54
C SER A 225 23.46 -10.09 -5.30
N HIS A 226 22.30 -10.15 -4.66
CA HIS A 226 21.97 -9.34 -3.50
C HIS A 226 21.06 -10.12 -2.54
N TYR A 227 20.87 -9.58 -1.34
CA TYR A 227 19.97 -10.12 -0.34
C TYR A 227 19.03 -9.02 0.16
N PRO A 228 17.73 -9.09 -0.18
CA PRO A 228 16.76 -8.14 0.32
C PRO A 228 16.67 -8.20 1.84
N GLN A 229 16.64 -7.02 2.48
CA GLN A 229 16.47 -6.93 3.92
C GLN A 229 15.06 -7.39 4.31
N SER A 230 14.96 -8.19 5.37
CA SER A 230 13.74 -8.94 5.74
C SER A 230 12.62 -8.12 6.38
N HIS A 231 12.70 -6.80 6.35
CA HIS A 231 11.77 -5.91 7.03
C HIS A 231 11.06 -5.03 6.01
N HIS A 232 9.86 -4.55 6.35
CA HIS A 232 8.91 -3.79 5.52
C HIS A 232 9.51 -2.47 5.02
N ASN A 233 10.53 -2.59 4.18
CA ASN A 233 11.41 -1.55 3.69
C ASN A 233 11.26 -1.46 2.17
N GLU A 234 10.10 -1.85 1.66
CA GLU A 234 9.72 -1.67 0.27
C GLU A 234 8.77 -0.49 0.12
N THR A 235 8.80 0.15 -1.04
CA THR A 235 7.79 1.13 -1.45
C THR A 235 7.60 1.07 -2.96
N CYS A 236 6.42 1.41 -3.46
CA CYS A 236 6.15 1.47 -4.89
C CYS A 236 5.77 2.92 -5.24
N ILE A 237 6.60 3.57 -6.06
CA ILE A 237 6.42 4.97 -6.46
C ILE A 237 6.39 5.01 -7.99
N ASP A 238 5.29 5.50 -8.56
CA ASP A 238 5.11 5.73 -10.00
C ASP A 238 5.54 4.58 -10.93
N GLY A 239 5.18 3.34 -10.55
CA GLY A 239 5.49 2.16 -11.36
C GLY A 239 6.90 1.59 -11.16
N VAL A 240 7.63 2.08 -10.15
CA VAL A 240 8.91 1.51 -9.74
C VAL A 240 8.79 1.00 -8.31
N LEU A 241 9.09 -0.29 -8.12
CA LEU A 241 9.20 -0.92 -6.82
C LEU A 241 10.63 -0.74 -6.29
N TYR A 242 10.76 -0.15 -5.11
CA TYR A 242 12.02 0.03 -4.42
C TYR A 242 12.08 -0.91 -3.21
N TYR A 243 13.21 -1.54 -2.98
CA TYR A 243 13.47 -2.28 -1.74
C TYR A 243 14.94 -2.22 -1.35
N LEU A 244 15.20 -2.27 -0.04
CA LEU A 244 16.56 -2.33 0.49
C LEU A 244 17.15 -3.73 0.37
N ALA A 245 18.39 -3.80 -0.07
CA ALA A 245 19.16 -5.03 -0.14
C ALA A 245 20.61 -4.82 0.29
N VAL A 246 21.32 -5.92 0.47
CA VAL A 246 22.74 -5.94 0.76
C VAL A 246 23.44 -6.77 -0.31
N GLY A 247 24.57 -6.30 -0.82
CA GLY A 247 25.38 -7.05 -1.79
C GLY A 247 25.91 -8.37 -1.22
N SER A 248 26.07 -9.37 -2.08
CA SER A 248 26.71 -10.65 -1.69
C SER A 248 28.23 -10.52 -1.68
N GLY A 249 28.91 -10.79 -0.56
CA GLY A 249 30.38 -10.78 -0.47
C GLY A 249 30.92 -10.55 0.96
N CYS A 250 32.24 -10.48 1.11
CA CYS A 250 32.92 -10.21 2.39
C CYS A 250 32.62 -8.81 2.95
N TRP A 251 32.33 -7.84 2.07
CA TRP A 251 31.94 -6.48 2.43
C TRP A 251 30.47 -6.29 2.05
N LYS A 252 29.61 -6.29 3.06
CA LYS A 252 28.16 -6.11 2.93
C LYS A 252 27.85 -4.64 2.61
N THR A 253 27.78 -4.29 1.33
CA THR A 253 27.36 -2.96 0.89
C THR A 253 25.83 -2.87 0.86
N SER A 254 25.27 -1.89 1.56
CA SER A 254 23.85 -1.57 1.47
C SER A 254 23.53 -0.95 0.11
N MET A 255 22.41 -1.35 -0.49
CA MET A 255 21.96 -0.87 -1.79
C MET A 255 20.44 -0.76 -1.84
N ILE A 256 19.96 0.07 -2.76
CA ILE A 256 18.55 0.15 -3.12
C ILE A 256 18.38 -0.55 -4.46
N VAL A 257 17.44 -1.48 -4.52
CA VAL A 257 17.08 -2.12 -5.78
C VAL A 257 15.81 -1.49 -6.29
N CYS A 258 15.84 -1.08 -7.55
CA CYS A 258 14.73 -0.46 -8.26
C CYS A 258 14.25 -1.45 -9.32
N PHE A 259 13.04 -1.96 -9.17
CA PHE A 259 12.40 -2.83 -10.14
C PHE A 259 11.33 -2.04 -10.89
N ASP A 260 11.59 -1.74 -12.15
CA ASP A 260 10.63 -1.07 -13.03
C ASP A 260 9.54 -2.07 -13.41
N ILE A 261 8.30 -1.79 -13.00
CA ILE A 261 7.19 -2.74 -13.15
C ILE A 261 6.86 -2.98 -14.62
N ARG A 262 6.97 -1.96 -15.48
CA ARG A 262 6.60 -2.10 -16.89
C ARG A 262 7.61 -2.93 -17.65
N SER A 263 8.86 -2.47 -17.64
CA SER A 263 9.98 -3.09 -18.37
C SER A 263 10.54 -4.34 -17.71
N GLU A 264 10.19 -4.59 -16.43
CA GLU A 264 10.65 -5.72 -15.62
C GLU A 264 12.18 -5.76 -15.46
N LYS A 265 12.81 -4.59 -15.48
CA LYS A 265 14.26 -4.45 -15.33
C LYS A 265 14.61 -4.02 -13.92
N LEU A 266 15.71 -4.59 -13.40
CA LEU A 266 16.30 -4.19 -12.13
C LEU A 266 17.42 -3.18 -12.37
N LYS A 267 17.42 -2.10 -11.60
CA LYS A 267 18.54 -1.16 -11.44
C LYS A 267 18.98 -1.18 -9.98
N PHE A 268 20.26 -0.87 -9.75
CA PHE A 268 20.88 -0.95 -8.43
C PHE A 268 21.52 0.39 -8.12
N ILE A 269 21.11 1.00 -7.01
CA ILE A 269 21.69 2.24 -6.50
C ILE A 269 22.58 1.85 -5.33
N VAL A 270 23.89 2.06 -5.52
CA VAL A 270 24.91 1.89 -4.49
C VAL A 270 25.53 3.26 -4.29
N ASP A 271 25.46 3.78 -3.07
CA ASP A 271 25.96 5.09 -2.73
C ASP A 271 26.81 5.01 -1.46
N GLU A 272 27.84 5.84 -1.36
CA GLU A 272 28.66 5.94 -0.15
C GLU A 272 27.84 6.40 1.05
N ALA A 273 26.82 7.22 0.83
CA ALA A 273 25.86 7.65 1.84
C ALA A 273 25.19 6.48 2.58
N PHE A 274 25.14 5.28 1.97
CA PHE A 274 24.51 4.10 2.56
C PHE A 274 25.48 3.15 3.27
N LYS A 275 26.80 3.38 3.19
CA LYS A 275 27.80 2.48 3.79
C LYS A 275 27.61 2.33 5.30
N ASP A 276 27.11 3.37 5.97
CA ASP A 276 26.86 3.38 7.41
C ASP A 276 25.44 2.94 7.81
N ILE A 277 24.57 2.62 6.84
CA ILE A 277 23.23 2.09 7.11
C ILE A 277 23.36 0.63 7.59
N LYS A 278 23.67 0.47 8.88
CA LYS A 278 23.79 -0.82 9.58
C LYS A 278 22.50 -1.24 10.30
N SER A 279 21.56 -0.30 10.45
CA SER A 279 20.28 -0.44 11.17
C SER A 279 19.08 -0.51 10.21
N PRO A 280 17.94 -1.11 10.62
CA PRO A 280 16.76 -1.19 9.78
C PRO A 280 16.31 0.21 9.37
N SER A 281 16.33 0.47 8.07
CA SER A 281 15.90 1.75 7.49
C SER A 281 14.59 1.57 6.75
N THR A 282 13.76 2.60 6.75
CA THR A 282 12.44 2.54 6.09
C THR A 282 12.50 3.34 4.80
N LEU A 283 12.14 2.73 3.68
CA LEU A 283 11.90 3.46 2.44
C LEU A 283 10.53 4.14 2.52
N ILE A 284 10.49 5.41 2.15
CA ILE A 284 9.27 6.22 2.14
C ILE A 284 9.11 6.93 0.80
N ASN A 285 7.86 7.23 0.45
CA ASN A 285 7.56 8.20 -0.60
C ASN A 285 7.46 9.58 0.06
N TYR A 286 8.49 10.42 -0.10
CA TYR A 286 8.55 11.76 0.44
C TYR A 286 8.23 12.79 -0.66
N LYS A 287 6.99 13.29 -0.66
CA LYS A 287 6.51 14.28 -1.65
C LYS A 287 6.76 13.87 -3.12
N GLY A 288 6.56 12.59 -3.43
CA GLY A 288 6.78 12.01 -4.77
C GLY A 288 8.22 11.56 -5.04
N LYS A 289 9.16 11.85 -4.15
CA LYS A 289 10.56 11.43 -4.26
C LYS A 289 10.85 10.23 -3.36
N LEU A 290 11.81 9.40 -3.75
CA LEU A 290 12.27 8.31 -2.90
C LEU A 290 13.02 8.87 -1.69
N GLY A 291 12.58 8.48 -0.50
CA GLY A 291 13.23 8.82 0.76
C GLY A 291 13.63 7.59 1.55
N ILE A 292 14.64 7.75 2.40
CA ILE A 292 15.10 6.76 3.36
C ILE A 292 15.11 7.42 4.73
N ILE A 293 14.42 6.82 5.69
CA ILE A 293 14.59 7.20 7.09
C ILE A 293 15.44 6.15 7.78
N HIS A 294 16.54 6.64 8.37
CA HIS A 294 17.51 5.87 9.12
C HIS A 294 17.58 6.37 10.56
N HIS A 295 17.58 5.49 11.55
CA HIS A 295 17.82 5.85 12.95
C HIS A 295 19.01 5.12 13.54
N ASN A 296 19.70 5.83 14.45
CA ASN A 296 21.02 5.44 14.93
C ASN A 296 21.00 4.22 15.87
N ALA A 297 19.83 3.82 16.39
CA ALA A 297 19.70 2.70 17.32
C ALA A 297 19.38 1.38 16.59
N PRO A 298 19.96 0.25 17.02
CA PRO A 298 19.61 -1.05 16.47
C PRO A 298 18.16 -1.43 16.86
N GLY A 299 17.38 -1.89 15.89
CA GLY A 299 16.00 -2.32 16.12
C GLY A 299 14.95 -1.27 15.75
N LEU A 300 13.80 -1.30 16.43
CA LEU A 300 12.70 -0.36 16.21
C LEU A 300 12.88 0.90 17.06
N MET A 301 12.29 2.01 16.63
CA MET A 301 12.25 3.23 17.42
C MET A 301 11.35 3.05 18.65
N ASP A 302 11.69 3.76 19.71
CA ASP A 302 10.94 3.88 20.96
C ASP A 302 11.15 5.29 21.57
N GLY A 303 10.63 5.53 22.77
CA GLY A 303 10.78 6.82 23.45
C GLY A 303 12.22 7.23 23.74
N LYS A 304 13.18 6.27 23.75
CA LYS A 304 14.62 6.53 23.95
C LYS A 304 15.32 7.02 22.69
N SER A 305 14.65 6.92 21.54
CA SER A 305 15.20 7.37 20.26
C SER A 305 15.37 8.88 20.26
N SER A 306 16.56 9.37 19.90
CA SER A 306 16.89 10.81 19.90
C SER A 306 16.48 11.52 18.61
N GLY A 307 16.29 10.78 17.52
CA GLY A 307 16.03 11.34 16.20
C GLY A 307 16.26 10.34 15.09
N PHE A 308 16.28 10.84 13.86
CA PHE A 308 16.58 10.07 12.66
C PHE A 308 17.23 10.96 11.58
N ALA A 309 17.90 10.33 10.63
CA ALA A 309 18.35 10.95 9.40
C ALA A 309 17.36 10.62 8.27
N LEU A 310 16.84 11.65 7.62
CA LEU A 310 16.07 11.56 6.40
C LEU A 310 16.98 11.84 5.21
N TRP A 311 17.05 10.89 4.29
CA TRP A 311 17.73 11.04 3.01
C TRP A 311 16.69 11.08 1.91
N VAL A 312 16.70 12.10 1.06
CA VAL A 312 15.79 12.22 -0.09
C VAL A 312 16.63 12.31 -1.35
N ILE A 313 16.30 11.51 -2.36
CA ILE A 313 16.99 11.60 -3.65
C ILE A 313 16.54 12.86 -4.38
N ASP A 314 17.48 13.71 -4.76
CA ASP A 314 17.19 14.93 -5.50
C ASP A 314 17.27 14.70 -7.02
N ASP A 315 18.30 13.97 -7.46
CA ASP A 315 18.52 13.56 -8.84
C ASP A 315 18.75 12.04 -8.90
N MET A 316 17.82 11.34 -9.56
CA MET A 316 17.86 9.88 -9.71
C MET A 316 18.97 9.38 -10.64
N GLU A 317 19.37 10.16 -11.64
CA GLU A 317 20.37 9.74 -12.63
C GLU A 317 21.79 9.99 -12.10
N LYS A 318 21.97 11.09 -11.36
CA LYS A 318 23.25 11.43 -10.72
C LYS A 318 23.41 10.84 -9.31
N HIS A 319 22.38 10.19 -8.79
CA HIS A 319 22.31 9.69 -7.41
C HIS A 319 22.65 10.78 -6.37
N ILE A 320 22.13 11.99 -6.53
CA ILE A 320 22.38 13.08 -5.59
C ILE A 320 21.38 12.98 -4.43
N TRP A 321 21.88 12.91 -3.20
CA TRP A 321 21.06 12.78 -1.99
C TRP A 321 21.13 14.02 -1.11
N CYS A 322 19.97 14.46 -0.62
CA CYS A 322 19.86 15.47 0.43
C CYS A 322 19.68 14.78 1.78
N LYS A 323 20.59 15.04 2.72
CA LYS A 323 20.53 14.55 4.09
C LYS A 323 19.95 15.62 5.01
N ASN A 324 18.92 15.28 5.76
CA ASN A 324 18.37 16.07 6.85
C ASN A 324 18.46 15.28 8.16
N ILE A 325 19.10 15.85 9.18
CA ILE A 325 19.18 15.23 10.51
C ILE A 325 18.10 15.85 11.39
N VAL A 326 17.20 15.00 11.86
CA VAL A 326 16.02 15.42 12.60
C VAL A 326 16.14 14.93 14.03
N MET A 327 16.08 15.86 14.97
CA MET A 327 16.11 15.58 16.41
C MET A 327 14.70 15.64 16.97
N PHE A 328 14.30 14.63 17.72
CA PHE A 328 12.97 14.60 18.32
C PHE A 328 12.85 15.62 19.47
N PRO A 329 11.67 16.23 19.65
CA PRO A 329 11.42 17.11 20.79
C PRO A 329 11.39 16.31 22.09
N SER A 330 11.64 16.97 23.23
CA SER A 330 11.62 16.32 24.56
C SER A 330 10.30 15.59 24.86
N LEU A 331 9.20 16.08 24.30
CA LEU A 331 7.88 15.47 24.42
C LEU A 331 7.78 14.06 23.81
N TRP A 332 8.65 13.71 22.85
CA TRP A 332 8.74 12.38 22.24
C TRP A 332 8.88 11.28 23.29
N TRP A 333 9.83 11.45 24.22
CA TRP A 333 10.12 10.50 25.28
C TRP A 333 8.87 10.15 26.07
N ASN A 334 8.10 11.16 26.47
CA ASN A 334 6.91 10.99 27.31
C ASN A 334 5.72 10.42 26.52
N LEU A 335 5.54 10.81 25.26
CA LEU A 335 4.40 10.35 24.46
C LEU A 335 4.58 8.91 23.96
N VAL A 336 5.75 8.59 23.41
CA VAL A 336 6.06 7.27 22.85
C VAL A 336 6.47 6.30 23.96
N ALA A 337 7.18 6.78 24.99
CA ALA A 337 7.57 6.00 26.16
C ALA A 337 8.20 4.64 25.78
N GLY A 338 7.68 3.53 26.32
CA GLY A 338 8.14 2.18 26.01
C GLY A 338 7.58 1.59 24.72
N THR A 339 6.74 2.31 23.98
CA THR A 339 6.07 1.78 22.77
C THR A 339 7.06 1.68 21.61
N ARG A 340 7.22 0.47 21.07
CA ARG A 340 8.00 0.23 19.86
C ARG A 340 7.20 0.61 18.61
N VAL A 341 7.71 1.60 17.88
CA VAL A 341 7.03 2.16 16.71
C VAL A 341 7.79 1.90 15.42
N ARG A 342 7.05 1.83 14.31
CA ARG A 342 7.56 1.85 12.94
C ARG A 342 7.14 3.13 12.26
N ILE A 343 7.99 3.62 11.37
CA ILE A 343 7.64 4.67 10.42
C ILE A 343 6.69 4.08 9.38
N ILE A 344 5.58 4.78 9.13
CA ILE A 344 4.58 4.39 8.13
C ILE A 344 4.87 5.10 6.81
N GLY A 345 5.28 6.36 6.88
CA GLY A 345 5.49 7.24 5.73
C GLY A 345 5.17 8.69 6.08
N THR A 346 5.00 9.52 5.05
CA THR A 346 4.66 10.94 5.20
C THR A 346 3.31 11.26 4.59
N THR A 347 2.48 11.99 5.35
CA THR A 347 1.18 12.49 4.88
C THR A 347 1.33 13.53 3.77
N GLY A 348 0.24 13.87 3.08
CA GLY A 348 0.23 14.93 2.06
C GLY A 348 0.71 16.29 2.58
N ASN A 349 0.58 16.55 3.89
CA ASN A 349 1.03 17.79 4.53
C ASN A 349 2.48 17.71 5.07
N GLY A 350 3.18 16.60 4.82
CA GLY A 350 4.57 16.43 5.25
C GLY A 350 4.78 15.97 6.69
N GLU A 351 3.73 15.58 7.42
CA GLU A 351 3.89 14.95 8.74
C GLU A 351 4.36 13.50 8.58
N ILE A 352 5.33 13.08 9.39
CA ILE A 352 5.75 11.68 9.50
C ILE A 352 4.84 10.97 10.50
N LEU A 353 4.32 9.81 10.09
CA LEU A 353 3.50 8.97 10.96
C LEU A 353 4.28 7.78 11.50
N PHE A 354 4.05 7.48 12.77
CA PHE A 354 4.57 6.31 13.45
C PHE A 354 3.42 5.45 14.02
N SER A 355 3.51 4.14 13.81
CA SER A 355 2.55 3.16 14.33
C SER A 355 3.23 2.18 15.28
N PRO A 356 2.59 1.81 16.40
CA PRO A 356 2.96 0.64 17.17
C PRO A 356 2.99 -0.63 16.32
N CYS A 357 3.83 -1.58 16.71
CA CYS A 357 3.97 -2.88 16.03
C CYS A 357 2.93 -3.93 16.45
N VAL A 358 2.25 -3.68 17.57
CA VAL A 358 1.28 -4.58 18.19
C VAL A 358 0.03 -3.81 18.57
N VAL A 359 -1.12 -4.47 18.54
CA VAL A 359 -2.37 -3.90 19.03
C VAL A 359 -2.31 -3.78 20.55
N SER A 360 -2.65 -2.62 21.08
CA SER A 360 -2.75 -2.30 22.50
C SER A 360 -4.05 -1.57 22.78
N ILE A 361 -4.51 -1.57 24.02
CA ILE A 361 -5.65 -0.74 24.45
C ILE A 361 -5.15 0.12 25.62
N PRO A 362 -5.03 1.45 25.45
CA PRO A 362 -5.32 2.23 24.24
C PRO A 362 -4.31 1.99 23.09
N PHE A 363 -4.74 2.24 21.84
CA PHE A 363 -3.89 2.24 20.64
C PHE A 363 -3.68 3.68 20.15
N TYR A 364 -2.43 4.08 19.95
CA TYR A 364 -2.07 5.43 19.50
C TYR A 364 -1.28 5.42 18.19
N ILE A 365 -1.63 6.29 17.26
CA ILE A 365 -0.76 6.70 16.15
C ILE A 365 -0.06 8.00 16.53
N PHE A 366 1.24 8.09 16.27
CA PHE A 366 2.01 9.30 16.54
C PHE A 366 2.24 10.07 15.25
N CYS A 367 1.92 11.36 15.27
CA CYS A 367 2.09 12.27 14.14
C CYS A 367 3.18 13.28 14.52
N TYR A 368 4.18 13.42 13.66
CA TYR A 368 5.31 14.31 13.88
C TYR A 368 5.45 15.27 12.70
N ASN A 369 5.47 16.57 13.01
CA ASN A 369 5.67 17.63 12.04
C ASN A 369 7.14 18.07 12.09
N MET A 370 7.86 17.89 10.99
CA MET A 370 9.29 18.25 10.89
C MET A 370 9.52 19.77 10.85
N GLU A 371 8.56 20.56 10.37
CA GLU A 371 8.70 22.01 10.22
C GLU A 371 8.50 22.72 11.56
N THR A 372 7.49 22.31 12.33
CA THR A 372 7.20 22.89 13.65
C THR A 372 7.91 22.16 14.80
N ASN A 373 8.57 21.04 14.50
CA ASN A 373 9.15 20.11 15.49
C ASN A 373 8.14 19.67 16.58
N ALA A 374 6.86 19.57 16.21
CA ALA A 374 5.78 19.19 17.12
C ALA A 374 5.43 17.71 16.95
N ILE A 375 5.18 17.03 18.07
CA ILE A 375 4.63 15.68 18.10
C ILE A 375 3.30 15.66 18.82
N ARG A 376 2.37 14.87 18.29
CA ARG A 376 1.09 14.55 18.90
C ARG A 376 0.77 13.07 18.73
N ARG A 377 -0.13 12.54 19.57
CA ARG A 377 -0.65 11.19 19.44
C ARG A 377 -2.16 11.22 19.27
N VAL A 378 -2.69 10.33 18.46
CA VAL A 378 -4.12 10.19 18.16
C VAL A 378 -4.58 8.82 18.62
N GLU A 379 -5.58 8.77 19.50
CA GLU A 379 -6.16 7.50 19.95
C GLU A 379 -7.04 6.92 18.84
N ILE A 380 -6.79 5.66 18.50
CA ILE A 380 -7.57 4.91 17.51
C ILE A 380 -8.36 3.81 18.22
N LYS A 381 -9.67 3.81 18.00
CA LYS A 381 -10.64 2.84 18.54
C LYS A 381 -11.31 2.08 17.40
N GLY A 382 -12.00 0.99 17.73
CA GLY A 382 -12.81 0.23 16.77
C GLY A 382 -12.19 -1.10 16.30
N PHE A 383 -11.03 -1.49 16.83
CA PHE A 383 -10.41 -2.79 16.55
C PHE A 383 -11.08 -3.98 17.26
N GLY A 384 -12.04 -3.72 18.16
CA GLY A 384 -12.61 -4.73 19.05
C GLY A 384 -11.71 -5.05 20.25
N PRO A 385 -12.06 -6.07 21.07
CA PRO A 385 -11.34 -6.43 22.29
C PRO A 385 -10.08 -7.28 22.02
N VAL A 386 -9.22 -6.83 21.11
CA VAL A 386 -8.04 -7.57 20.64
C VAL A 386 -6.76 -6.89 21.14
N MET A 387 -5.81 -7.65 21.71
CA MET A 387 -4.54 -7.15 22.23
C MET A 387 -3.37 -8.12 22.03
N GLY A 388 -2.19 -7.56 21.71
CA GLY A 388 -0.93 -8.28 21.55
C GLY A 388 -0.64 -8.77 20.13
N GLN A 389 -1.59 -8.66 19.20
CA GLN A 389 -1.45 -9.12 17.81
C GLN A 389 -0.55 -8.16 17.04
N LYS A 390 0.29 -8.71 16.17
CA LYS A 390 1.10 -7.89 15.26
C LYS A 390 0.18 -7.14 14.30
N ILE A 391 0.26 -5.82 14.32
CA ILE A 391 -0.49 -4.94 13.43
C ILE A 391 0.42 -4.41 12.32
N TYR A 392 -0.18 -4.27 11.13
CA TYR A 392 0.40 -3.56 10.01
C TYR A 392 -0.46 -2.34 9.73
N THR A 393 0.20 -1.19 9.62
CA THR A 393 -0.43 0.08 9.29
C THR A 393 0.23 0.60 8.02
N PHE A 394 -0.58 1.03 7.07
CA PHE A 394 -0.13 1.57 5.79
C PHE A 394 -0.77 2.92 5.52
N LEU A 395 -0.02 3.81 4.89
CA LEU A 395 -0.48 5.11 4.41
C LEU A 395 -0.94 5.02 2.96
N ASN A 396 -1.68 6.01 2.48
CA ASN A 396 -2.07 6.14 1.08
C ASN A 396 -2.89 4.94 0.55
N HIS A 397 -3.61 4.24 1.44
CA HIS A 397 -4.56 3.24 0.97
C HIS A 397 -5.71 3.95 0.27
N MET A 398 -6.02 3.47 -0.92
CA MET A 398 -7.18 3.87 -1.69
C MET A 398 -8.14 2.70 -1.72
N GLU A 399 -9.40 2.97 -1.39
CA GLU A 399 -10.44 1.98 -1.47
C GLU A 399 -10.69 1.62 -2.94
N ASN A 400 -10.84 0.33 -3.21
CA ASN A 400 -10.94 -0.18 -4.57
C ASN A 400 -12.17 -1.06 -4.70
N LEU A 401 -13.07 -0.72 -5.62
CA LEU A 401 -14.28 -1.52 -5.90
C LEU A 401 -14.05 -2.60 -6.96
N LYS A 402 -12.89 -2.63 -7.61
CA LYS A 402 -12.55 -3.66 -8.60
C LYS A 402 -12.45 -5.01 -7.91
N LEU A 403 -13.03 -6.01 -8.58
CA LEU A 403 -12.84 -7.41 -8.18
C LEU A 403 -11.35 -7.75 -8.27
N VAL A 404 -10.92 -8.65 -7.41
CA VAL A 404 -9.56 -9.15 -7.43
C VAL A 404 -9.30 -9.83 -8.79
N PRO A 405 -8.26 -9.42 -9.53
CA PRO A 405 -8.00 -9.87 -10.90
C PRO A 405 -7.61 -11.35 -11.00
#